data_AF-A0A134ANA3-F1
#
_entry.id   AF-A0A134ANA3-F1
#
_cell.length_a   1.000
_cell.length_b   1.000
_cell.length_c   1.000
_cell.angle_alpha   90.00
_cell.angle_beta   90.00
_cell.angle_gamma   90.00
#
_symmetry.space_group_name_H-M   'P 1'
#
loop_
_entity.id
_entity.type
_entity.pdbx_description
1 polymer ?
#
loop_
_entity_poly.entity_id
_entity_poly.type
_entity_poly.pdbx_seq_one_letter_code
_entity_poly.pdbx_strand_id
1 'polypeptide(L)'
;MRKYNYVSILLILIVDAILEGILQNIFDGNLLIIAGFVSFIFDYIICRGLLYNREGSFSDYISGIKTMTGKVFLMNILAGAIAVILLTLAMLASGAGFLFTSYSVENPKVFVSFVVLFTLAIIFTSLLFAYMNFFMADDRYRDLAFFKSLKLIVKAGIKLFSESFMAGVKAYKITLISTAIVIVVLLFTPVAGQIALIFGVIAVIALFFCTPTFRASLSDIYLDRSEEIYEEVMGNKN
;
A
#
# COMPACT_ATOMS: atom_id res chain seq x y z
N MET A 1 4.38 13.84 14.56
CA MET A 1 4.75 12.44 14.28
C MET A 1 5.49 11.90 15.49
N ARG A 2 5.09 10.74 16.00
CA ARG A 2 5.86 10.06 17.06
C ARG A 2 7.20 9.60 16.47
N LYS A 3 8.25 9.59 17.30
CA LYS A 3 9.59 9.15 16.90
C LYS A 3 9.55 7.72 16.35
N TYR A 4 10.38 7.43 15.35
CA TYR A 4 10.52 6.11 14.75
C TYR A 4 11.91 5.94 14.14
N ASN A 5 12.36 4.69 14.00
CA ASN A 5 13.63 4.39 13.36
C ASN A 5 13.46 4.30 11.84
N TYR A 6 13.73 5.41 11.16
CA TYR A 6 13.65 5.53 9.70
C TYR A 6 14.55 4.50 8.99
N VAL A 7 15.77 4.31 9.47
CA VAL A 7 16.76 3.42 8.86
C VAL A 7 16.30 1.97 8.93
N SER A 8 15.76 1.53 10.07
CA SER A 8 15.22 0.18 10.23
C SER A 8 14.13 -0.13 9.19
N ILE A 9 13.17 0.78 9.00
CA ILE A 9 12.08 0.60 8.03
C ILE A 9 12.63 0.60 6.59
N LEU A 10 13.56 1.51 6.28
CA LEU A 10 14.18 1.58 4.96
C LEU A 10 14.93 0.28 4.63
N LEU A 11 15.70 -0.26 5.57
CA LEU A 11 16.41 -1.53 5.40
C LEU A 11 15.43 -2.68 5.13
N ILE A 12 14.28 -2.72 5.80
CA ILE A 12 13.26 -3.73 5.55
C ILE A 12 12.70 -3.62 4.13
N LEU A 13 12.40 -2.40 3.67
CA LEU A 13 11.93 -2.17 2.30
C LEU A 13 12.97 -2.57 1.24
N ILE A 14 14.25 -2.36 1.51
CA ILE A 14 15.35 -2.80 0.63
C ILE A 14 15.40 -4.33 0.56
N VAL A 15 15.32 -5.00 1.72
CA VAL A 15 15.34 -6.47 1.78
C VAL A 15 14.13 -7.06 1.07
N ASP A 16 12.93 -6.49 1.28
CA ASP A 16 11.71 -6.88 0.58
C ASP A 16 11.87 -6.77 -0.94
N ALA A 17 12.28 -5.60 -1.45
CA ALA A 17 12.47 -5.36 -2.88
C ALA A 17 13.51 -6.31 -3.52
N ILE A 18 14.61 -6.62 -2.81
CA ILE A 18 15.62 -7.58 -3.30
C ILE A 18 15.02 -8.99 -3.39
N LEU A 19 14.31 -9.43 -2.35
CA LEU A 19 13.71 -10.76 -2.32
C LEU A 19 12.61 -10.90 -3.38
N GLU A 20 11.77 -9.88 -3.55
CA GLU A 20 10.76 -9.83 -4.59
C GLU A 20 11.40 -9.96 -5.98
N GLY A 21 12.45 -9.20 -6.25
CA GLY A 21 13.19 -9.26 -7.52
C GLY A 21 13.87 -10.61 -7.78
N ILE A 22 14.45 -11.24 -6.75
CA ILE A 22 15.04 -12.59 -6.87
C ILE A 22 13.95 -13.61 -7.21
N LEU A 23 12.81 -13.57 -6.51
CA LEU A 23 11.71 -14.51 -6.73
C LEU A 23 11.09 -14.36 -8.13
N GLN A 24 10.91 -13.13 -8.60
CA GLN A 24 10.42 -12.88 -9.96
C GLN A 24 11.35 -13.48 -11.03
N ASN A 25 12.67 -13.36 -10.84
CA ASN A 25 13.66 -13.91 -11.77
C ASN A 25 13.77 -15.44 -11.72
N ILE A 26 13.63 -16.07 -10.55
CA ILE A 26 13.71 -17.54 -10.42
C ILE A 26 12.53 -18.24 -11.10
N PHE A 27 11.36 -17.61 -11.10
CA PHE A 27 10.12 -18.21 -11.60
C PHE A 27 9.67 -17.68 -12.96
N ASP A 28 10.54 -17.03 -13.73
CA ASP A 28 10.24 -16.44 -15.06
C ASP A 28 8.94 -15.60 -15.05
N GLY A 29 8.65 -14.91 -13.95
CA GLY A 29 7.41 -14.14 -13.77
C GLY A 29 6.11 -14.94 -13.65
N ASN A 30 6.12 -16.26 -13.87
CA ASN A 30 4.92 -17.11 -13.81
C ASN A 30 4.34 -17.28 -12.39
N LEU A 31 5.14 -17.02 -11.35
CA LEU A 31 4.71 -17.07 -9.93
C LEU A 31 4.79 -15.71 -9.24
N LEU A 32 4.31 -14.65 -9.91
CA LEU A 32 4.05 -13.32 -9.33
C LEU A 32 3.34 -13.36 -7.97
N ILE A 33 2.51 -14.39 -7.76
CA ILE A 33 1.78 -14.62 -6.51
C ILE A 33 2.72 -14.88 -5.31
N ILE A 34 3.83 -15.60 -5.51
CA ILE A 34 4.80 -15.90 -4.43
C ILE A 34 5.51 -14.62 -3.97
N ALA A 35 5.85 -13.75 -4.92
CA ALA A 35 6.47 -12.47 -4.63
C ALA A 35 5.55 -11.59 -3.74
N GLY A 36 4.25 -11.56 -4.05
CA GLY A 36 3.26 -10.86 -3.22
C GLY A 36 3.13 -11.42 -1.79
N PHE A 37 3.29 -12.73 -1.59
CA PHE A 37 3.29 -13.31 -0.25
C PHE A 37 4.47 -12.84 0.61
N VAL A 38 5.63 -12.61 0.00
CA VAL A 38 6.81 -12.10 0.69
C VAL A 38 6.59 -10.65 1.11
N SER A 39 6.06 -9.82 0.21
CA SER A 39 5.72 -8.42 0.54
C SER A 39 4.68 -8.32 1.67
N PHE A 40 3.73 -9.26 1.75
CA PHE A 40 2.78 -9.31 2.87
C PHE A 40 3.46 -9.52 4.23
N ILE A 41 4.52 -10.34 4.27
CA ILE A 41 5.28 -10.60 5.50
C ILE A 41 6.02 -9.32 5.91
N PHE A 42 6.69 -8.65 4.97
CA PHE A 42 7.44 -7.44 5.28
C PHE A 42 6.55 -6.25 5.66
N ASP A 43 5.40 -6.08 5.00
CA ASP A 43 4.42 -5.08 5.38
C ASP A 43 3.88 -5.33 6.80
N TYR A 44 3.61 -6.58 7.16
CA TYR A 44 3.22 -6.93 8.53
C TYR A 44 4.31 -6.61 9.56
N ILE A 45 5.57 -6.95 9.25
CA ILE A 45 6.73 -6.67 10.09
C ILE A 45 6.87 -5.15 10.35
N ILE A 46 6.73 -4.33 9.30
CA ILE A 46 6.80 -2.86 9.42
C ILE A 46 5.66 -2.36 10.32
N CYS A 47 4.43 -2.83 10.12
CA CYS A 47 3.28 -2.46 10.94
C CYS A 47 3.48 -2.86 12.41
N ARG A 48 3.90 -4.09 12.68
CA ARG A 48 4.16 -4.58 14.06
C ARG A 48 5.29 -3.79 14.73
N GLY A 49 6.38 -3.54 14.01
CA GLY A 49 7.50 -2.74 14.50
C GLY A 49 7.07 -1.31 14.82
N LEU A 50 6.28 -0.67 13.96
CA LEU A 50 5.76 0.69 14.20
C LEU A 50 4.83 0.79 15.42
N LEU A 51 4.13 -0.30 15.78
CA LEU A 51 3.25 -0.33 16.94
C LEU A 51 4.00 -0.56 18.25
N TYR A 52 4.95 -1.49 18.28
CA TYR A 52 5.57 -1.96 19.54
C TYR A 52 7.06 -1.66 19.67
N ASN A 53 7.80 -1.66 18.56
CA ASN A 53 9.26 -1.49 18.52
C ASN A 53 9.66 -0.27 17.69
N ARG A 54 8.92 0.83 17.82
CA ARG A 54 8.94 1.94 16.85
C ARG A 54 10.32 2.62 16.71
N GLU A 55 11.07 2.70 17.80
CA GLU A 55 12.46 3.20 17.80
C GLU A 55 13.51 2.06 17.71
N GLY A 56 13.04 0.82 17.60
CA GLY A 56 13.86 -0.38 17.59
C GLY A 56 14.79 -0.48 16.38
N SER A 57 15.80 -1.33 16.53
CA SER A 57 16.72 -1.68 15.46
C SER A 57 16.04 -2.52 14.37
N PHE A 58 16.73 -2.71 13.24
CA PHE A 58 16.28 -3.60 12.17
C PHE A 58 15.92 -5.00 12.70
N SER A 59 16.73 -5.55 13.61
CA SER A 59 16.48 -6.85 14.24
C SER A 59 15.19 -6.87 15.07
N ASP A 60 14.91 -5.78 15.79
CA ASP A 60 13.72 -5.68 16.63
C ASP A 60 12.44 -5.64 15.81
N TYR A 61 12.48 -4.98 14.64
CA TYR A 61 11.39 -5.04 13.67
C TYR A 61 11.21 -6.46 13.14
N ILE A 62 12.26 -7.07 12.59
CA ILE A 62 12.22 -8.43 12.00
C ILE A 62 11.71 -9.47 12.99
N SER A 63 12.01 -9.31 14.29
CA SER A 63 11.50 -10.20 15.34
C SER A 63 9.97 -10.31 15.38
N GLY A 64 9.26 -9.28 14.88
CA GLY A 64 7.82 -9.26 14.71
C GLY A 64 7.26 -10.35 13.80
N ILE A 65 8.08 -10.98 12.95
CA ILE A 65 7.64 -12.13 12.14
C ILE A 65 7.06 -13.26 13.00
N LYS A 66 7.57 -13.43 14.23
CA LYS A 66 7.12 -14.47 15.18
C LYS A 66 5.68 -14.27 15.65
N THR A 67 5.14 -13.05 15.51
CA THR A 67 3.75 -12.75 15.88
C THR A 67 2.78 -12.93 14.71
N MET A 68 3.27 -13.28 13.53
CA MET A 68 2.39 -13.53 12.38
C MET A 68 1.62 -14.85 12.59
N THR A 69 0.28 -14.78 12.55
CA THR A 69 -0.59 -15.96 12.67
C THR A 69 -1.21 -16.30 11.32
N GLY A 70 -1.73 -17.54 11.17
CA GLY A 70 -2.45 -17.93 9.95
C GLY A 70 -3.64 -17.02 9.61
N LYS A 71 -4.25 -16.37 10.61
CA LYS A 71 -5.30 -15.36 10.41
C LYS A 71 -4.77 -14.13 9.64
N VAL A 72 -3.54 -13.71 9.93
CA VAL A 72 -2.89 -12.58 9.23
C VAL A 72 -2.69 -12.91 7.76
N PHE A 73 -2.22 -14.12 7.45
CA PHE A 73 -2.08 -14.58 6.07
C PHE A 73 -3.42 -14.60 5.34
N LEU A 74 -4.46 -15.16 5.97
CA LEU A 74 -5.78 -15.27 5.34
C LEU A 74 -6.42 -13.89 5.09
N MET A 75 -6.22 -12.93 6.00
CA MET A 75 -6.62 -11.54 5.78
C MET A 75 -5.88 -10.90 4.61
N ASN A 76 -4.55 -11.09 4.52
CA ASN A 76 -3.76 -10.55 3.40
C ASN A 76 -4.17 -11.15 2.05
N ILE A 77 -4.44 -12.46 1.98
CA ILE A 77 -4.99 -13.11 0.78
C ILE A 77 -6.34 -12.49 0.40
N LEU A 78 -7.23 -12.29 1.39
CA LEU A 78 -8.53 -11.68 1.14
C LEU A 78 -8.40 -10.24 0.63
N ALA A 79 -7.54 -9.42 1.24
CA ALA A 79 -7.27 -8.07 0.75
C ALA A 79 -6.66 -8.07 -0.65
N GLY A 80 -5.81 -9.04 -0.98
CA GLY A 80 -5.27 -9.24 -2.32
C GLY A 80 -6.35 -9.57 -3.34
N ALA A 81 -7.25 -10.49 -3.00
CA ALA A 81 -8.40 -10.84 -3.84
C ALA A 81 -9.32 -9.61 -4.07
N ILE A 82 -9.59 -8.84 -3.01
CA ILE A 82 -10.36 -7.59 -3.11
C ILE A 82 -9.65 -6.60 -4.04
N ALA A 83 -8.33 -6.46 -3.94
CA ALA A 83 -7.55 -5.59 -4.81
C ALA A 83 -7.65 -5.99 -6.28
N VAL A 84 -7.48 -7.28 -6.60
CA VAL A 84 -7.64 -7.81 -7.97
C VAL A 84 -9.03 -7.51 -8.52
N ILE A 85 -10.08 -7.73 -7.72
CA ILE A 85 -11.46 -7.43 -8.13
C ILE A 85 -11.64 -5.93 -8.38
N LEU A 86 -11.18 -5.06 -7.48
CA LEU A 86 -11.31 -3.61 -7.63
C LEU A 86 -10.54 -3.07 -8.84
N LEU A 87 -9.33 -3.57 -9.09
CA LEU A 87 -8.55 -3.19 -10.27
C LEU A 87 -9.22 -3.65 -11.57
N THR A 88 -9.79 -4.86 -11.58
CA THR A 88 -10.57 -5.36 -12.72
C THR A 88 -11.81 -4.50 -12.96
N LEU A 89 -12.54 -4.14 -11.91
CA LEU A 89 -13.70 -3.25 -12.00
C LEU A 89 -13.33 -1.85 -12.47
N ALA A 90 -12.23 -1.28 -11.98
CA ALA A 90 -11.72 0.01 -12.44
C ALA A 90 -11.37 -0.02 -13.94
N MET A 91 -10.75 -1.11 -14.40
CA MET A 91 -10.45 -1.32 -15.81
C MET A 91 -11.73 -1.40 -16.66
N LEU A 92 -12.71 -2.19 -16.25
CA LEU A 92 -13.99 -2.32 -16.96
C LEU A 92 -14.77 -0.99 -16.97
N ALA A 93 -14.89 -0.33 -15.81
CA ALA A 93 -15.63 0.93 -15.66
C ALA A 93 -15.01 2.08 -16.46
N SER A 94 -13.69 2.06 -16.66
CA SER A 94 -13.00 3.07 -17.48
C SER A 94 -13.29 2.97 -18.97
N GLY A 95 -13.91 1.88 -19.44
CA GLY A 95 -14.04 1.54 -20.86
C GLY A 95 -12.79 0.84 -21.41
N ALA A 96 -11.75 0.63 -20.60
CA ALA A 96 -10.53 -0.09 -20.97
C ALA A 96 -10.66 -1.62 -20.91
N GLY A 97 -11.89 -2.16 -20.85
CA GLY A 97 -12.15 -3.61 -20.95
C GLY A 97 -11.64 -4.23 -22.26
N PHE A 98 -11.36 -3.41 -23.28
CA PHE A 98 -10.68 -3.86 -24.50
C PHE A 98 -9.26 -4.37 -24.26
N LEU A 99 -8.60 -4.07 -23.13
CA LEU A 99 -7.27 -4.62 -22.81
C LEU A 99 -7.29 -6.14 -22.61
N PHE A 100 -8.47 -6.76 -22.45
CA PHE A 100 -8.66 -8.21 -22.48
C PHE A 100 -8.78 -8.79 -23.91
N THR A 101 -8.78 -7.93 -24.92
CA THR A 101 -8.90 -8.29 -26.33
C THR A 101 -7.80 -7.61 -27.14
N SER A 102 -7.60 -8.03 -28.38
CA SER A 102 -6.61 -7.45 -29.29
C SER A 102 -7.05 -6.12 -29.93
N TYR A 103 -8.09 -5.46 -29.38
CA TYR A 103 -8.70 -4.26 -29.95
C TYR A 103 -8.10 -3.00 -29.34
N SER A 104 -7.41 -2.16 -30.12
CA SER A 104 -6.88 -0.87 -29.63
C SER A 104 -7.96 0.21 -29.67
N VAL A 105 -8.31 0.78 -28.51
CA VAL A 105 -9.12 2.00 -28.46
C VAL A 105 -8.18 3.21 -28.48
N GLU A 106 -8.12 3.91 -29.60
CA GLU A 106 -7.39 5.18 -29.75
C GLU A 106 -8.20 6.37 -29.22
N ASN A 107 -8.78 6.25 -28.02
CA ASN A 107 -9.48 7.36 -27.37
C ASN A 107 -8.73 7.83 -26.12
N PRO A 108 -8.08 9.02 -26.18
CA PRO A 108 -7.36 9.58 -25.03
C PRO A 108 -8.21 9.71 -23.77
N LYS A 109 -9.54 9.90 -23.89
CA LYS A 109 -10.44 10.00 -22.74
C LYS A 109 -10.58 8.68 -21.97
N VAL A 110 -10.62 7.55 -22.69
CA VAL A 110 -10.68 6.21 -22.10
C VAL A 110 -9.37 5.91 -21.36
N PHE A 111 -8.23 6.28 -21.96
CA PHE A 111 -6.92 6.13 -21.33
C PHE A 111 -6.79 6.96 -20.04
N VAL A 112 -7.18 8.24 -20.07
CA VAL A 112 -7.16 9.09 -18.87
C VAL A 112 -8.10 8.56 -17.79
N SER A 113 -9.32 8.15 -18.16
CA SER A 113 -10.29 7.53 -17.24
C SER A 113 -9.71 6.28 -16.57
N PHE A 114 -9.05 5.42 -17.36
CA PHE A 114 -8.40 4.22 -16.88
C PHE A 114 -7.30 4.54 -15.86
N VAL A 115 -6.36 5.42 -16.20
CA VAL A 115 -5.26 5.79 -15.31
C VAL A 115 -5.79 6.36 -13.99
N VAL A 116 -6.81 7.23 -14.04
CA VAL A 116 -7.39 7.84 -12.83
C VAL A 116 -8.08 6.78 -11.96
N LEU A 117 -8.99 5.99 -12.53
CA LEU A 117 -9.73 4.97 -11.77
C LEU A 117 -8.82 3.89 -11.21
N PHE A 118 -7.83 3.45 -12.00
CA PHE A 118 -6.85 2.45 -11.59
C PHE A 118 -5.96 2.97 -10.45
N THR A 119 -5.49 4.22 -10.54
CA THR A 119 -4.69 4.85 -9.47
C THR A 119 -5.50 4.99 -8.18
N LEU A 120 -6.76 5.42 -8.27
CA LEU A 120 -7.63 5.51 -7.09
C LEU A 120 -7.87 4.14 -6.43
N ALA A 121 -8.08 3.10 -7.24
CA ALA A 121 -8.22 1.73 -6.74
C ALA A 121 -6.94 1.23 -6.04
N ILE A 122 -5.75 1.52 -6.58
CA ILE A 122 -4.46 1.20 -5.93
C ILE A 122 -4.33 1.94 -4.60
N ILE A 123 -4.61 3.24 -4.57
CA ILE A 123 -4.50 4.04 -3.33
C ILE A 123 -5.44 3.49 -2.26
N PHE A 124 -6.70 3.23 -2.62
CA PHE A 124 -7.69 2.71 -1.69
C PHE A 124 -7.31 1.33 -1.15
N THR A 125 -6.89 0.41 -2.04
CA THR A 125 -6.49 -0.93 -1.65
C THR A 125 -5.21 -0.93 -0.80
N SER A 126 -4.21 -0.12 -1.15
CA SER A 126 -2.98 0.04 -0.36
C SER A 126 -3.25 0.52 1.07
N LEU A 127 -4.18 1.47 1.24
CA LEU A 127 -4.60 1.93 2.57
C LEU A 127 -5.34 0.83 3.34
N LEU A 128 -6.24 0.11 2.68
CA LEU A 128 -6.94 -1.02 3.30
C LEU A 128 -5.95 -2.10 3.77
N PHE A 129 -4.92 -2.40 2.97
CA PHE A 129 -3.83 -3.31 3.31
C PHE A 129 -3.04 -2.83 4.53
N ALA A 130 -2.67 -1.55 4.58
CA ALA A 130 -1.94 -0.99 5.71
C ALA A 130 -2.75 -1.11 7.02
N TYR A 131 -4.04 -0.73 6.99
CA TYR A 131 -4.91 -0.82 8.16
C TYR A 131 -5.20 -2.24 8.60
N MET A 132 -5.37 -3.16 7.65
CA MET A 132 -5.46 -4.58 7.94
C MET A 132 -4.23 -5.06 8.70
N ASN A 133 -3.03 -4.75 8.21
CA ASN A 133 -1.80 -5.17 8.89
C ASN A 133 -1.62 -4.51 10.25
N PHE A 134 -2.04 -3.25 10.45
CA PHE A 134 -2.05 -2.64 11.79
C PHE A 134 -3.01 -3.36 12.75
N PHE A 135 -4.27 -3.60 12.38
CA PHE A 135 -5.23 -4.31 13.25
C PHE A 135 -4.84 -5.77 13.51
N MET A 136 -4.20 -6.42 12.56
CA MET A 136 -3.70 -7.79 12.73
C MET A 136 -2.41 -7.85 13.54
N ALA A 137 -1.62 -6.77 13.52
CA ALA A 137 -0.42 -6.64 14.33
C ALA A 137 -0.71 -6.16 15.75
N ASP A 138 -1.87 -5.57 16.03
CA ASP A 138 -2.25 -5.12 17.37
C ASP A 138 -2.78 -6.27 18.24
N ASP A 139 -2.12 -6.51 19.37
CA ASP A 139 -2.47 -7.55 20.34
C ASP A 139 -3.87 -7.34 20.93
N ARG A 140 -4.37 -6.09 21.02
CA ARG A 140 -5.72 -5.78 21.56
C ARG A 140 -6.85 -6.40 20.74
N TYR A 141 -6.64 -6.55 19.43
CA TYR A 141 -7.68 -6.99 18.49
C TYR A 141 -7.38 -8.36 17.88
N ARG A 142 -6.28 -9.00 18.31
CA ARG A 142 -5.77 -10.24 17.74
C ARG A 142 -6.69 -11.44 17.99
N ASP A 143 -7.46 -11.43 19.07
CA ASP A 143 -8.38 -12.52 19.41
C ASP A 143 -9.78 -12.34 18.82
N LEU A 144 -10.04 -11.22 18.12
CA LEU A 144 -11.31 -11.03 17.44
C LEU A 144 -11.50 -12.07 16.32
N ALA A 145 -12.72 -12.59 16.25
CA ALA A 145 -13.16 -13.44 15.15
C ALA A 145 -12.91 -12.78 13.79
N PHE A 146 -12.68 -13.61 12.77
CA PHE A 146 -12.29 -13.17 11.43
C PHE A 146 -13.21 -12.06 10.88
N PHE A 147 -14.52 -12.31 10.80
CA PHE A 147 -15.46 -11.32 10.25
C PHE A 147 -15.60 -10.04 11.07
N LYS A 148 -15.42 -10.11 12.40
CA LYS A 148 -15.41 -8.91 13.24
C LYS A 148 -14.19 -8.05 12.94
N SER A 149 -13.03 -8.70 12.81
CA SER A 149 -11.78 -8.06 12.42
C SER A 149 -11.91 -7.41 11.03
N LEU A 150 -12.48 -8.13 10.06
CA LEU A 150 -12.71 -7.62 8.70
C LEU A 150 -13.61 -6.38 8.71
N LYS A 151 -14.75 -6.42 9.41
CA LYS A 151 -15.67 -5.27 9.51
C LYS A 151 -14.97 -4.04 10.08
N LEU A 152 -14.13 -4.26 11.09
CA LEU A 152 -13.39 -3.20 11.77
C LEU A 152 -12.30 -2.60 10.88
N ILE A 153 -11.56 -3.44 10.15
CA ILE A 153 -10.57 -3.01 9.14
C ILE A 153 -11.23 -2.20 8.02
N VAL A 154 -12.34 -2.68 7.46
CA VAL A 154 -13.06 -1.98 6.38
C VAL A 154 -13.56 -0.62 6.87
N LYS A 155 -14.14 -0.58 8.09
CA LYS A 155 -14.60 0.69 8.67
C LYS A 155 -13.45 1.66 8.91
N ALA A 156 -12.33 1.17 9.42
CA ALA A 156 -11.13 1.99 9.61
C ALA A 156 -10.61 2.53 8.28
N GLY A 157 -10.51 1.68 7.26
CA GLY A 157 -10.08 2.07 5.92
C GLY A 157 -10.94 3.19 5.34
N ILE A 158 -12.26 3.12 5.49
CA ILE A 158 -13.20 4.16 5.02
C ILE A 158 -13.09 5.44 5.87
N LYS A 159 -13.15 5.31 7.20
CA LYS A 159 -13.17 6.47 8.12
C LYS A 159 -11.86 7.24 8.10
N LEU A 160 -10.74 6.53 8.06
CA LEU A 160 -9.40 7.11 8.07
C LEU A 160 -8.88 7.46 6.67
N PHE A 161 -9.65 7.17 5.61
CA PHE A 161 -9.21 7.39 4.24
C PHE A 161 -8.73 8.82 4.01
N SER A 162 -9.51 9.81 4.43
CA SER A 162 -9.19 11.23 4.20
C SER A 162 -7.90 11.66 4.93
N GLU A 163 -7.77 11.32 6.21
CA GLU A 163 -6.56 11.64 7.01
C GLU A 163 -5.33 10.94 6.42
N SER A 164 -5.47 9.68 6.02
CA SER A 164 -4.41 8.87 5.40
C SER A 164 -3.99 9.39 4.05
N PHE A 165 -4.97 9.75 3.21
CA PHE A 165 -4.74 10.30 1.89
C PHE A 165 -3.96 11.62 1.99
N MET A 166 -4.37 12.50 2.92
CA MET A 166 -3.67 13.75 3.18
C MET A 166 -2.25 13.50 3.72
N ALA A 167 -2.05 12.50 4.58
CA ALA A 167 -0.71 12.09 5.02
C ALA A 167 0.15 11.60 3.84
N GLY A 168 -0.44 10.86 2.91
CA GLY A 168 0.21 10.42 1.67
C GLY A 168 0.63 11.59 0.79
N VAL A 169 -0.29 12.52 0.51
CA VAL A 169 0.00 13.75 -0.25
C VAL A 169 1.14 14.54 0.41
N LYS A 170 1.17 14.62 1.74
CA LYS A 170 2.24 15.31 2.48
C LYS A 170 3.59 14.58 2.43
N ALA A 171 3.57 13.25 2.52
CA ALA A 171 4.79 12.43 2.49
C ALA A 171 5.39 12.36 1.08
N TYR A 172 4.57 12.22 0.04
CA TYR A 172 5.00 12.00 -1.34
C TYR A 172 5.03 13.28 -2.20
N LYS A 173 5.14 14.47 -1.61
CA LYS A 173 5.13 15.74 -2.36
C LYS A 173 6.14 15.76 -3.51
N ILE A 174 7.37 15.31 -3.25
CA ILE A 174 8.46 15.30 -4.24
C ILE A 174 8.14 14.34 -5.37
N THR A 175 7.67 13.12 -5.04
CA THR A 175 7.21 12.14 -6.02
C THR A 175 6.09 12.69 -6.89
N LEU A 176 5.07 13.30 -6.27
CA LEU A 176 3.90 13.84 -6.98
C LEU A 176 4.29 14.97 -7.95
N ILE A 177 5.12 15.90 -7.51
CA ILE A 177 5.61 17.01 -8.35
C ILE A 177 6.45 16.45 -9.52
N SER A 178 7.36 15.52 -9.23
CA SER A 178 8.23 14.93 -10.25
C SER A 178 7.42 14.17 -11.30
N THR A 179 6.44 13.36 -10.88
CA THR A 179 5.52 12.66 -11.77
C THR A 179 4.68 13.63 -12.61
N ALA A 180 4.20 14.73 -12.03
CA ALA A 180 3.45 15.74 -12.78
C ALA A 180 4.30 16.37 -13.90
N ILE A 181 5.57 16.66 -13.61
CA ILE A 181 6.53 17.15 -14.63
C ILE A 181 6.69 16.14 -15.75
N VAL A 182 6.86 14.84 -15.43
CA VAL A 182 6.96 13.76 -16.43
C VAL A 182 5.74 13.75 -17.34
N ILE A 183 4.52 13.80 -16.76
CA ILE A 183 3.27 13.79 -17.53
C ILE A 183 3.21 15.00 -18.47
N VAL A 184 3.51 16.21 -17.99
CA VAL A 184 3.51 17.43 -18.83
C VAL A 184 4.52 17.30 -19.97
N VAL A 185 5.75 16.87 -19.68
CA VAL A 185 6.80 16.72 -20.71
C VAL A 185 6.38 15.71 -21.78
N LEU A 186 5.80 14.57 -21.39
CA LEU A 186 5.33 13.54 -22.32
C LEU A 186 4.14 13.99 -23.17
N LEU A 187 3.24 14.83 -22.62
CA LEU A 187 2.07 15.33 -23.34
C LEU A 187 2.41 16.41 -24.37
N PHE A 188 3.40 17.26 -24.09
CA PHE A 188 3.68 18.45 -24.92
C PHE A 188 4.95 18.33 -25.77
N THR A 189 5.92 17.49 -25.38
CA THR A 189 7.23 17.42 -26.01
C THR A 189 7.83 16.01 -25.97
N PRO A 190 7.42 15.09 -26.85
CA PRO A 190 7.95 13.72 -26.89
C PRO A 190 9.47 13.66 -27.16
N VAL A 191 10.05 14.72 -27.74
CA VAL A 191 11.50 14.85 -28.01
C VAL A 191 12.31 15.11 -26.72
N ALA A 192 11.66 15.59 -25.65
CA ALA A 192 12.28 15.83 -24.35
C ALA A 192 12.30 14.58 -23.43
N GLY A 193 12.32 13.38 -24.02
CA GLY A 193 12.30 12.10 -23.30
C GLY A 193 13.42 11.95 -22.26
N GLN A 194 14.55 12.63 -22.43
CA GLN A 194 15.63 12.68 -21.44
C GLN A 194 15.21 13.37 -20.14
N ILE A 195 14.44 14.47 -20.22
CA ILE A 195 13.92 15.17 -19.05
C ILE A 195 12.88 14.31 -18.34
N ALA A 196 11.97 13.68 -19.10
CA ALA A 196 10.99 12.75 -18.56
C ALA A 196 11.66 11.56 -17.84
N LEU A 197 12.76 11.04 -18.38
CA LEU A 197 13.53 9.97 -17.75
C LEU A 197 14.16 10.41 -16.43
N ILE A 198 14.82 11.58 -16.39
CA ILE A 198 15.44 12.11 -15.17
C ILE A 198 14.40 12.32 -14.07
N PHE A 199 13.30 13.01 -14.37
CA PHE A 199 12.24 13.24 -13.38
C PHE A 199 11.49 11.95 -13.01
N GLY A 200 11.39 10.98 -13.93
CA GLY A 200 10.84 9.66 -13.64
C GLY A 200 11.71 8.90 -12.63
N VAL A 201 13.03 8.89 -12.82
CA VAL A 201 13.99 8.28 -11.88
C VAL A 201 13.91 8.98 -10.52
N ILE A 202 13.88 10.31 -10.48
CA ILE A 202 13.71 11.08 -9.24
C ILE A 202 12.40 10.71 -8.55
N ALA A 203 11.30 10.57 -9.28
CA ALA A 203 10.00 10.22 -8.72
C ALA A 203 10.04 8.83 -8.04
N VAL A 204 10.65 7.84 -8.69
CA VAL A 204 10.78 6.47 -8.15
C VAL A 204 11.67 6.45 -6.91
N ILE A 205 12.84 7.13 -6.97
CA ILE A 205 13.74 7.24 -5.82
C ILE A 205 13.03 7.94 -4.66
N ALA A 206 12.39 9.08 -4.91
CA ALA A 206 11.66 9.83 -3.88
C ALA A 206 10.52 8.99 -3.28
N LEU A 207 9.81 8.20 -4.10
CA LEU A 207 8.76 7.31 -3.61
C LEU A 207 9.33 6.31 -2.60
N PHE A 208 10.46 5.68 -2.92
CA PHE A 208 11.11 4.72 -2.05
C PHE A 208 11.53 5.34 -0.71
N PHE A 209 12.22 6.49 -0.74
CA PHE A 209 12.69 7.16 0.49
C PHE A 209 11.55 7.83 1.30
N CYS A 210 10.42 8.17 0.67
CA CYS A 210 9.26 8.72 1.39
C CYS A 210 8.38 7.64 2.04
N THR A 211 8.48 6.39 1.58
CA THR A 211 7.66 5.27 2.08
C THR A 211 7.75 5.08 3.61
N PRO A 212 8.93 5.08 4.25
CA PRO A 212 9.01 4.96 5.71
C PRO A 212 8.24 6.03 6.47
N THR A 213 8.34 7.29 6.03
CA THR A 213 7.65 8.43 6.62
C THR A 213 6.13 8.29 6.49
N PHE A 214 5.67 7.82 5.33
CA PHE A 214 4.26 7.56 5.11
C PHE A 214 3.73 6.43 6.00
N ARG A 215 4.45 5.30 6.08
CA ARG A 215 4.07 4.17 6.94
C ARG A 215 4.01 4.59 8.42
N ALA A 216 4.97 5.39 8.89
CA ALA A 216 4.96 5.95 10.24
C ALA A 216 3.76 6.89 10.49
N SER A 217 3.39 7.70 9.49
CA SER A 217 2.22 8.58 9.57
C SER A 217 0.91 7.79 9.64
N LEU A 218 0.78 6.70 8.88
CA LEU A 218 -0.38 5.80 8.97
C LEU A 218 -0.47 5.13 10.34
N SER A 219 0.67 4.73 10.93
CA SER A 219 0.72 4.21 12.30
C SER A 219 0.25 5.25 13.33
N ASP A 220 0.62 6.52 13.15
CA ASP A 220 0.15 7.59 14.04
C ASP A 220 -1.37 7.75 13.98
N ILE A 221 -1.92 7.86 12.77
CA ILE A 221 -3.37 7.95 12.56
C ILE A 221 -4.09 6.74 13.15
N TYR A 222 -3.53 5.54 12.95
CA TYR A 222 -4.06 4.31 13.51
C TYR A 222 -4.11 4.35 15.04
N LEU A 223 -2.98 4.67 15.69
CA LEU A 223 -2.89 4.70 17.15
C LEU A 223 -3.87 5.73 17.76
N ASP A 224 -4.07 6.86 17.07
CA ASP A 224 -4.93 7.95 17.55
C ASP A 224 -6.44 7.63 17.43
N ARG A 225 -6.83 6.71 16.54
CA ARG A 225 -8.25 6.45 16.18
C ARG A 225 -8.70 5.00 16.36
N SER A 226 -7.77 4.07 16.60
CA SER A 226 -8.06 2.62 16.63
C SER A 226 -9.10 2.24 17.68
N GLU A 227 -9.03 2.84 18.86
CA GLU A 227 -9.95 2.57 19.97
C GLU A 227 -11.34 3.14 19.71
N GLU A 228 -11.44 4.37 19.22
CA GLU A 228 -12.69 5.00 18.77
C GLU A 228 -13.40 4.13 17.71
N ILE A 229 -12.64 3.64 16.71
CA ILE A 229 -13.19 2.77 15.68
C ILE A 229 -13.66 1.44 16.26
N TYR A 230 -12.90 0.87 17.20
CA TYR A 230 -13.28 -0.37 17.87
C TYR A 230 -14.59 -0.20 18.63
N GLU A 231 -14.73 0.84 19.45
CA GLU A 231 -15.94 1.14 20.20
C GLU A 231 -17.16 1.32 19.29
N GLU A 232 -17.04 2.04 18.17
CA GLU A 232 -18.19 2.21 17.29
C GLU A 232 -18.61 0.92 16.55
N VAL A 233 -17.68 -0.02 16.33
CA VAL A 233 -17.96 -1.30 15.65
C VAL A 233 -18.51 -2.33 16.63
N MET A 234 -17.98 -2.34 17.85
CA MET A 234 -18.22 -3.37 18.85
C MET A 234 -19.20 -2.92 19.94
N GLY A 235 -19.22 -1.64 20.28
CA GLY A 235 -20.15 -1.00 21.22
C GLY A 235 -21.57 -0.79 20.66
N ASN A 236 -21.75 -0.89 19.34
CA ASN A 236 -23.07 -0.97 18.68
C ASN A 236 -23.80 -2.33 18.91
N LYS A 237 -23.45 -3.04 19.98
CA LYS A 237 -24.05 -4.30 20.40
C LYS A 237 -24.85 -4.21 21.71
N ASN A 238 -25.03 -3.00 22.25
CA ASN A 238 -25.92 -2.73 23.37
C ASN A 238 -27.16 -2.00 22.88
#